data_AF-A0A7Y2CK00-F1
#
_entry.id   AF-A0A7Y2CK00-F1
#
_cell.length_a   1.000
_cell.length_b   1.000
_cell.length_c   1.000
_cell.angle_alpha   90.00
_cell.angle_beta   90.00
_cell.angle_gamma   90.00
#
_symmetry.space_group_name_H-M   'P 1'
#
loop_
_entity.id
_entity.type
_entity.pdbx_description
1 polymer ?
#
loop_
_entity_poly.entity_id
_entity_poly.type
_entity_poly.pdbx_seq_one_letter_code
_entity_poly.pdbx_strand_id
1 'polypeptide(L)'
;MKVITWTMAGGLLAVAAAGASLPVAAQVVFNEVLPAPGTDWTQNGSYTSSEDEWIELFNSGASPVDVTGWLVTDATGGTASPRMGLTGTMQPGEYLFITGEHASDWEALNGHSAVGLSLNNGGDALYLFQVAGGTTTQVDSVAWSSATTNVSFGPVPDGAGVPTTFDALDGGAGPQPTPGGPNGGPAAPKILASSVLPTFPTSADSVVVVADAGDVDGIAQATVLLCVNGGPQEQHPMALESGVATFGTWRIALGPYGAGTTLSVTVQVDDGTQLEATNPVDLMVTQSGASVTLNEILADPPAGLAGDANGDGVRDTADDEFVEIYNGSGSAVDLSGWTLLDSTGLRHTFGTGPVLQAGEFHVVFGGGTPTGIPSGTATASTGGLSLNNSGDTVLLVGADGVTRDAHTYGTEAAGDESLIRLPDGNGPWTRPGDEGFPEPFSPGAPNGVTTSLKDSSWAQVKALYR
;
A
#
# COMPACT_ATOMS: atom_id res chain seq x y z
N MET A 1 10.31 4.74 9.18
CA MET A 1 9.19 5.23 9.99
C MET A 1 9.68 6.38 10.87
N LYS A 2 9.29 7.62 10.54
CA LYS A 2 9.64 8.82 11.31
C LYS A 2 8.46 9.13 12.21
N VAL A 3 8.68 9.16 13.52
CA VAL A 3 7.78 9.83 14.46
C VAL A 3 7.72 11.29 14.05
N ILE A 4 6.56 11.76 13.59
CA ILE A 4 6.38 13.17 13.23
C ILE A 4 5.64 13.87 14.37
N THR A 5 6.37 14.71 15.09
CA THR A 5 5.85 15.79 15.92
C THR A 5 5.46 16.97 15.03
N TRP A 6 4.27 17.55 15.21
CA TRP A 6 3.87 18.78 14.52
C TRP A 6 3.75 19.97 15.48
N THR A 7 4.31 21.11 15.07
CA THR A 7 4.05 22.44 15.64
C THR A 7 3.87 23.49 14.53
N MET A 8 2.91 24.39 14.79
CA MET A 8 2.75 25.80 14.37
C MET A 8 2.20 26.19 12.97
N ALA A 9 0.93 26.64 13.01
CA ALA A 9 0.43 28.01 12.76
C ALA A 9 0.54 28.69 11.37
N GLY A 10 -0.62 29.17 10.88
CA GLY A 10 -0.78 30.26 9.91
C GLY A 10 -2.23 30.41 9.45
N GLY A 11 -2.94 31.48 9.88
CA GLY A 11 -4.41 31.60 9.76
C GLY A 11 -4.97 32.35 8.55
N LEU A 12 -6.30 32.44 8.49
CA LEU A 12 -7.06 33.53 7.85
C LEU A 12 -8.46 33.69 8.50
N LEU A 13 -8.99 34.92 8.44
CA LEU A 13 -10.16 35.45 9.14
C LEU A 13 -11.55 34.99 8.60
N ALA A 14 -12.38 34.51 9.54
CA ALA A 14 -13.78 34.83 9.88
C ALA A 14 -14.88 35.09 8.81
N VAL A 15 -16.04 34.41 9.00
CA VAL A 15 -17.34 35.05 9.31
C VAL A 15 -18.08 34.17 10.33
N ALA A 16 -18.37 34.71 11.52
CA ALA A 16 -19.14 34.02 12.57
C ALA A 16 -20.64 34.36 12.48
N ALA A 17 -21.49 33.34 12.45
CA ALA A 17 -22.89 33.46 12.84
C ALA A 17 -22.99 33.24 14.36
N ALA A 18 -23.53 34.22 15.08
CA ALA A 18 -23.67 34.19 16.53
C ALA A 18 -24.78 33.22 16.96
N GLY A 19 -24.41 31.97 17.23
CA GLY A 19 -25.11 31.06 18.14
C GLY A 19 -24.37 31.05 19.48
N ALA A 20 -25.07 30.84 20.60
CA ALA A 20 -24.46 30.80 21.93
C ALA A 20 -23.25 29.84 21.97
N SER A 21 -22.07 30.34 22.35
CA SER A 21 -20.86 29.53 22.43
C SER A 21 -21.02 28.50 23.55
N LEU A 22 -21.04 27.22 23.20
CA LEU A 22 -20.86 26.14 24.17
C LEU A 22 -19.54 26.39 24.94
N PRO A 23 -19.48 26.08 26.25
CA PRO A 23 -18.21 26.14 26.98
C PRO A 23 -17.16 25.31 26.23
N VAL A 24 -15.90 25.77 26.19
CA VAL A 24 -14.80 25.19 25.37
C VAL A 24 -14.67 23.67 25.53
N ALA A 25 -14.94 23.15 26.72
CA ALA A 25 -14.98 21.72 26.98
C ALA A 25 -16.04 20.99 26.13
N ALA A 26 -17.28 21.49 26.07
CA ALA A 26 -18.40 20.86 25.36
C ALA A 26 -18.34 20.97 23.82
N GLN A 27 -17.19 21.33 23.25
CA GLN A 27 -16.98 21.43 21.80
C GLN A 27 -16.37 20.16 21.21
N VAL A 28 -15.58 19.42 21.99
CA VAL A 28 -15.04 18.12 21.57
C VAL A 28 -15.95 17.02 22.08
N VAL A 29 -16.48 16.21 21.17
CA VAL A 29 -17.48 15.19 21.44
C VAL A 29 -17.07 13.88 20.80
N PHE A 30 -17.60 12.76 21.31
CA PHE A 30 -17.53 11.49 20.58
C PHE A 30 -18.33 11.61 19.29
N ASN A 31 -17.67 11.34 18.18
CA ASN A 31 -18.29 11.40 16.86
C ASN A 31 -18.67 10.00 16.38
N GLU A 32 -17.81 9.02 16.53
CA GLU A 32 -18.14 7.67 16.10
C GLU A 32 -17.40 6.64 16.93
N VAL A 33 -18.03 5.50 17.18
CA VAL A 33 -17.44 4.41 17.98
C VAL A 33 -17.75 3.08 17.30
N LEU A 34 -16.72 2.26 17.09
CA LEU A 34 -16.83 0.90 16.58
C LEU A 34 -16.32 -0.10 17.64
N PRO A 35 -17.22 -0.76 18.38
CA PRO A 35 -16.85 -1.70 19.44
C PRO A 35 -16.44 -3.08 18.94
N ALA A 36 -16.99 -3.52 17.81
CA ALA A 36 -16.85 -4.91 17.35
C ALA A 36 -16.21 -4.93 15.96
N PRO A 37 -14.89 -4.74 15.82
CA PRO A 37 -14.24 -4.82 14.52
C PRO A 37 -14.33 -6.23 13.93
N GLY A 38 -14.29 -6.31 12.61
CA GLY A 38 -14.18 -7.56 11.84
C GLY A 38 -13.15 -7.46 10.71
N THR A 39 -12.34 -6.40 10.72
CA THR A 39 -11.26 -6.15 9.76
C THR A 39 -10.15 -5.37 10.46
N ASP A 40 -8.98 -5.32 9.83
CA ASP A 40 -7.82 -4.56 10.29
C ASP A 40 -8.04 -3.07 9.99
N TRP A 41 -8.50 -2.33 11.00
CA TRP A 41 -8.72 -0.88 10.96
C TRP A 41 -7.44 -0.10 11.23
N THR A 42 -6.45 -0.72 11.86
CA THR A 42 -5.12 -0.11 12.09
C THR A 42 -4.26 -0.06 10.81
N GLN A 43 -4.55 -0.94 9.84
CA GLN A 43 -3.78 -1.16 8.62
C GLN A 43 -2.33 -1.58 8.90
N ASN A 44 -2.08 -2.24 10.03
CA ASN A 44 -0.77 -2.76 10.40
C ASN A 44 -0.49 -4.16 9.82
N GLY A 45 -1.47 -4.76 9.13
CA GLY A 45 -1.38 -6.07 8.50
C GLY A 45 -1.82 -7.22 9.41
N SER A 46 -2.35 -6.94 10.60
CA SER A 46 -2.80 -7.92 11.58
C SER A 46 -4.11 -7.50 12.23
N TYR A 47 -5.13 -8.34 12.13
CA TYR A 47 -6.39 -8.12 12.83
C TYR A 47 -6.35 -8.65 14.27
N THR A 48 -6.62 -7.79 15.25
CA THR A 48 -6.97 -8.19 16.61
C THR A 48 -8.18 -7.40 17.11
N SER A 49 -9.14 -8.09 17.73
CA SER A 49 -10.39 -7.44 18.13
C SER A 49 -10.18 -6.26 19.09
N SER A 50 -9.14 -6.31 19.93
CA SER A 50 -8.85 -5.24 20.90
C SER A 50 -8.07 -4.08 20.32
N GLU A 51 -7.26 -4.28 19.28
CA GLU A 51 -6.47 -3.20 18.66
C GLU A 51 -7.25 -2.48 17.55
N ASP A 52 -8.16 -3.20 16.90
CA ASP A 52 -8.99 -2.68 15.81
C ASP A 52 -10.32 -2.05 16.27
N GLU A 53 -10.63 -2.12 17.56
CA GLU A 53 -11.63 -1.25 18.18
C GLU A 53 -11.24 0.21 17.93
N TRP A 54 -12.20 1.10 17.69
CA TRP A 54 -11.86 2.50 17.54
C TRP A 54 -12.94 3.46 17.99
N ILE A 55 -12.49 4.67 18.31
CA ILE A 55 -13.30 5.84 18.58
C ILE A 55 -12.82 7.01 17.73
N GLU A 56 -13.73 7.92 17.50
CA GLU A 56 -13.44 9.20 16.88
C GLU A 56 -13.95 10.34 17.77
N LEU A 57 -13.12 11.35 17.97
CA LEU A 57 -13.53 12.60 18.59
C LEU A 57 -13.62 13.70 17.54
N PHE A 58 -14.59 14.59 17.67
CA PHE A 58 -14.79 15.71 16.74
C PHE A 58 -14.86 17.03 17.49
N ASN A 59 -14.13 18.04 17.02
CA ASN A 59 -14.29 19.41 17.48
C ASN A 59 -15.43 20.12 16.72
N SER A 60 -16.63 20.04 17.28
CA SER A 60 -17.84 20.72 16.81
C SER A 60 -17.85 22.25 17.03
N GLY A 61 -16.85 22.78 17.73
CA GLY A 61 -16.70 24.19 18.04
C GLY A 61 -16.11 25.02 16.90
N ALA A 62 -16.27 26.35 17.00
CA ALA A 62 -15.67 27.31 16.07
C ALA A 62 -14.25 27.76 16.45
N SER A 63 -13.68 27.21 17.53
CA SER A 63 -12.36 27.58 18.06
C SER A 63 -11.48 26.35 18.29
N PRO A 64 -10.14 26.48 18.19
CA PRO A 64 -9.24 25.40 18.57
C PRO A 64 -9.39 25.03 20.06
N VAL A 65 -9.29 23.74 20.38
CA VAL A 65 -9.40 23.19 21.74
C VAL A 65 -8.11 22.43 22.08
N ASP A 66 -7.43 22.84 23.16
CA ASP A 66 -6.30 22.09 23.72
C ASP A 66 -6.85 20.90 24.53
N VAL A 67 -6.59 19.70 24.01
CA VAL A 67 -7.03 18.43 24.61
C VAL A 67 -5.93 17.80 25.47
N THR A 68 -4.82 18.51 25.70
CA THR A 68 -3.72 17.99 26.52
C THR A 68 -4.16 17.69 27.95
N GLY A 69 -3.94 16.45 28.37
CA GLY A 69 -4.33 15.95 29.69
C GLY A 69 -5.81 15.58 29.81
N TRP A 70 -6.58 15.60 28.72
CA TRP A 70 -7.91 15.00 28.70
C TRP A 70 -7.79 13.48 28.72
N LEU A 71 -8.80 12.81 29.28
CA LEU A 71 -8.81 11.37 29.47
C LEU A 71 -10.05 10.75 28.82
N VAL A 72 -9.83 9.69 28.05
CA VAL A 72 -10.88 8.77 27.63
C VAL A 72 -10.94 7.64 28.65
N THR A 73 -12.13 7.33 29.16
CA THR A 73 -12.31 6.31 30.18
C THR A 73 -13.50 5.41 29.86
N ASP A 74 -13.33 4.13 30.16
CA ASP A 74 -14.39 3.12 30.23
C ASP A 74 -15.24 3.33 31.49
N ALA A 75 -16.54 3.00 31.40
CA ALA A 75 -17.51 2.99 32.49
C ALA A 75 -17.05 2.28 33.77
N THR A 76 -16.24 1.23 33.65
CA THR A 76 -15.81 0.42 34.80
C THR A 76 -14.52 0.92 35.47
N GLY A 77 -13.78 1.85 34.85
CA GLY A 77 -12.49 2.36 35.35
C GLY A 77 -12.50 3.81 35.83
N GLY A 78 -13.30 4.68 35.21
CA GLY A 78 -13.29 6.13 35.47
C GLY A 78 -11.90 6.75 35.32
N THR A 79 -11.68 7.94 35.89
CA THR A 79 -10.38 8.65 35.74
C THR A 79 -9.22 8.06 36.54
N ALA A 80 -9.46 7.05 37.37
CA ALA A 80 -8.41 6.32 38.08
C ALA A 80 -7.74 5.25 37.21
N SER A 81 -8.44 4.82 36.15
CA SER A 81 -7.97 3.83 35.17
C SER A 81 -8.40 4.26 33.76
N PRO A 82 -7.82 5.35 33.22
CA PRO A 82 -8.13 5.81 31.87
C PRO A 82 -7.65 4.81 30.81
N ARG A 83 -8.35 4.77 29.68
CA ARG A 83 -7.96 4.00 28.48
C ARG A 83 -6.97 4.77 27.62
N MET A 84 -7.09 6.10 27.62
CA MET A 84 -6.18 6.96 26.90
C MET A 84 -6.10 8.33 27.54
N GLY A 85 -4.90 8.93 27.52
CA GLY A 85 -4.67 10.35 27.75
C GLY A 85 -4.37 11.07 26.44
N LEU A 86 -5.06 12.17 26.19
CA LEU A 86 -4.94 12.96 24.97
C LEU A 86 -3.86 14.05 25.11
N THR A 87 -3.26 14.41 23.98
CA THR A 87 -2.31 15.51 23.86
C THR A 87 -2.55 16.30 22.58
N GLY A 88 -2.20 17.58 22.59
CA GLY A 88 -2.28 18.43 21.41
C GLY A 88 -3.52 19.33 21.36
N THR A 89 -3.76 19.93 20.19
CA THR A 89 -4.82 20.89 19.98
C THR A 89 -5.64 20.49 18.77
N MET A 90 -6.95 20.29 18.95
CA MET A 90 -7.90 20.03 17.88
C MET A 90 -8.40 21.37 17.31
N GLN A 91 -8.22 21.62 16.02
CA GLN A 91 -8.77 22.75 15.28
C GLN A 91 -10.30 22.62 15.12
N PRO A 92 -11.01 23.71 14.83
CA PRO A 92 -12.43 23.65 14.46
C PRO A 92 -12.67 22.67 13.32
N GLY A 93 -13.60 21.74 13.48
CA GLY A 93 -13.93 20.74 12.47
C GLY A 93 -12.94 19.59 12.33
N GLU A 94 -11.93 19.50 13.20
CA GLU A 94 -10.96 18.40 13.19
C GLU A 94 -11.53 17.12 13.84
N TYR A 95 -11.16 15.98 13.26
CA TYR A 95 -11.42 14.64 13.77
C TYR A 95 -10.15 14.05 14.37
N LEU A 96 -10.26 13.34 15.48
CA LEU A 96 -9.19 12.56 16.09
C LEU A 96 -9.60 11.09 16.12
N PHE A 97 -9.00 10.31 15.22
CA PHE A 97 -9.21 8.87 15.11
C PHE A 97 -8.26 8.11 16.05
N ILE A 98 -8.83 7.26 16.91
CA ILE A 98 -8.10 6.54 17.96
C ILE A 98 -8.48 5.07 17.89
N THR A 99 -7.50 4.21 17.64
CA THR A 99 -7.66 2.75 17.67
C THR A 99 -7.33 2.19 19.06
N GLY A 100 -7.70 0.93 19.27
CA GLY A 100 -7.31 0.14 20.41
C GLY A 100 -5.80 -0.05 20.49
N GLU A 101 -5.10 -0.12 19.34
CA GLU A 101 -3.63 -0.11 19.29
C GLU A 101 -3.07 1.17 19.91
N HIS A 102 -3.56 2.35 19.51
CA HIS A 102 -3.11 3.63 20.09
C HIS A 102 -3.35 3.68 21.61
N ALA A 103 -4.48 3.12 22.07
CA ALA A 103 -4.82 3.06 23.49
C ALA A 103 -3.90 2.09 24.25
N SER A 104 -3.64 0.91 23.67
CA SER A 104 -2.73 -0.12 24.20
C SER A 104 -1.30 0.41 24.35
N ASP A 105 -0.80 1.11 23.33
CA ASP A 105 0.52 1.78 23.36
C ASP A 105 0.61 2.83 24.47
N TRP A 106 -0.44 3.65 24.60
CA TRP A 106 -0.51 4.65 25.65
C TRP A 106 -0.56 4.01 27.04
N GLU A 107 -1.37 2.97 27.22
CA GLU A 107 -1.47 2.21 28.47
C GLU A 107 -0.11 1.62 28.86
N ALA A 108 0.58 0.96 27.92
CA ALA A 108 1.90 0.37 28.13
C ALA A 108 2.94 1.44 28.55
N LEU A 109 2.95 2.58 27.87
CA LEU A 109 3.88 3.68 28.16
C LEU A 109 3.65 4.30 29.54
N ASN A 110 2.42 4.27 30.04
CA ASN A 110 2.03 4.85 31.32
C ASN A 110 1.95 3.82 32.46
N GLY A 111 2.40 2.57 32.23
CA GLY A 111 2.44 1.52 33.24
C GLY A 111 1.07 0.92 33.58
N HIS A 112 0.10 1.05 32.68
CA HIS A 112 -1.18 0.37 32.74
C HIS A 112 -1.11 -0.99 32.03
N SER A 113 -2.12 -1.83 32.24
CA SER A 113 -2.28 -3.07 31.48
C SER A 113 -2.73 -2.71 30.07
N ALA A 114 -1.91 -3.00 29.06
CA ALA A 114 -2.16 -2.73 27.64
C ALA A 114 -3.29 -3.64 27.10
N VAL A 115 -4.53 -3.20 27.29
CA VAL A 115 -5.77 -3.92 26.93
C VAL A 115 -6.60 -3.14 25.90
N GLY A 116 -6.12 -1.98 25.46
CA GLY A 116 -6.75 -1.17 24.43
C GLY A 116 -7.99 -0.44 24.96
N LEU A 117 -8.89 -0.07 24.05
CA LEU A 117 -10.09 0.70 24.40
C LEU A 117 -11.09 -0.12 25.25
N SER A 118 -11.08 -1.45 25.12
CA SER A 118 -11.93 -2.38 25.87
C SER A 118 -13.43 -2.14 25.69
N LEU A 119 -13.87 -1.95 24.44
CA LEU A 119 -15.24 -1.59 24.09
C LEU A 119 -16.16 -2.82 24.14
N ASN A 120 -17.00 -2.96 25.18
CA ASN A 120 -17.80 -4.18 25.33
C ASN A 120 -18.90 -4.32 24.24
N ASN A 121 -18.86 -5.42 23.47
CA ASN A 121 -19.86 -5.73 22.43
C ASN A 121 -21.29 -5.93 22.98
N GLY A 122 -21.42 -6.36 24.25
CA GLY A 122 -22.71 -6.54 24.93
C GLY A 122 -23.36 -5.25 25.44
N GLY A 123 -22.80 -4.10 25.04
CA GLY A 123 -23.17 -2.78 25.51
C GLY A 123 -22.14 -2.22 26.48
N ASP A 124 -21.83 -0.94 26.33
CA ASP A 124 -20.86 -0.21 27.14
C ASP A 124 -21.12 1.30 27.10
N ALA A 125 -20.31 2.04 27.87
CA ALA A 125 -20.21 3.48 27.75
C ALA A 125 -18.76 3.98 27.90
N LEU A 126 -18.43 5.00 27.12
CA LEU A 126 -17.21 5.78 27.26
C LEU A 126 -17.52 7.18 27.75
N TYR A 127 -16.52 7.75 28.43
CA TYR A 127 -16.57 9.11 28.96
C TYR A 127 -15.29 9.84 28.56
N LEU A 128 -15.46 11.10 28.19
CA LEU A 128 -14.38 12.03 27.92
C LEU A 128 -14.29 13.00 29.10
N PHE A 129 -13.12 13.13 29.71
CA PHE A 129 -12.89 13.99 30.86
C PHE A 129 -11.80 15.01 30.58
N GLN A 130 -12.05 16.27 30.95
CA GLN A 130 -11.03 17.30 31.04
C GLN A 130 -10.47 17.34 32.46
N VAL A 131 -9.15 17.21 32.60
CA VAL A 131 -8.44 17.38 33.88
C VAL A 131 -7.64 18.68 33.84
N ALA A 132 -8.15 19.74 34.47
CA ALA A 132 -7.53 21.06 34.46
C ALA A 132 -7.61 21.74 35.85
N GLY A 133 -6.49 22.34 36.29
CA GLY A 133 -6.46 23.10 37.54
C GLY A 133 -6.85 22.30 38.79
N GLY A 134 -6.62 20.99 38.80
CA GLY A 134 -7.02 20.09 39.88
C GLY A 134 -8.50 19.70 39.89
N THR A 135 -9.26 20.06 38.85
CA THR A 135 -10.66 19.68 38.68
C THR A 135 -10.80 18.73 37.50
N THR A 136 -11.60 17.67 37.68
CA THR A 136 -11.97 16.72 36.64
C THR A 136 -13.42 16.99 36.23
N THR A 137 -13.65 17.34 34.98
CA THR A 137 -14.99 17.64 34.43
C THR A 137 -15.29 16.67 33.30
N GLN A 138 -16.44 16.01 33.35
CA GLN A 138 -16.92 15.22 32.21
C GLN A 138 -17.29 16.18 31.08
N VAL A 139 -16.72 15.94 29.92
CA VAL A 139 -16.94 16.69 28.69
C VAL A 139 -18.09 16.09 27.91
N ASP A 140 -18.00 14.80 27.65
CA ASP A 140 -18.96 14.07 26.83
C ASP A 140 -19.00 12.59 27.23
N SER A 141 -20.01 11.88 26.74
CA SER A 141 -20.13 10.43 26.87
C SER A 141 -20.92 9.83 25.73
N VAL A 142 -20.54 8.63 25.33
CA VAL A 142 -21.23 7.81 24.34
C VAL A 142 -21.52 6.45 24.93
N ALA A 143 -22.68 5.87 24.59
CA ALA A 143 -23.08 4.55 25.06
C ALA A 143 -23.82 3.80 23.96
N TRP A 144 -23.65 2.49 23.94
CA TRP A 144 -24.36 1.57 23.04
C TRP A 144 -24.91 0.39 23.84
N SER A 145 -25.96 -0.24 23.32
CA SER A 145 -26.63 -1.36 23.99
C SER A 145 -26.13 -2.72 23.52
N SER A 146 -25.61 -2.78 22.29
CA SER A 146 -24.97 -3.95 21.70
C SER A 146 -24.29 -3.53 20.40
N ALA A 147 -23.20 -4.20 20.03
CA ALA A 147 -22.54 -4.05 18.75
C ALA A 147 -22.39 -5.40 18.06
N THR A 148 -22.71 -5.46 16.76
CA THR A 148 -22.35 -6.57 15.88
C THR A 148 -21.13 -6.19 15.05
N THR A 149 -20.52 -7.17 14.39
CA THR A 149 -19.26 -7.00 13.68
C THR A 149 -19.33 -5.88 12.64
N ASN A 150 -18.34 -4.99 12.63
CA ASN A 150 -18.21 -3.82 11.77
C ASN A 150 -19.37 -2.81 11.84
N VAL A 151 -20.09 -2.79 12.97
CA VAL A 151 -21.10 -1.77 13.23
C VAL A 151 -20.55 -0.70 14.16
N SER A 152 -20.67 0.55 13.73
CA SER A 152 -20.34 1.72 14.55
C SER A 152 -21.57 2.58 14.86
N PHE A 153 -21.40 3.50 15.80
CA PHE A 153 -22.45 4.36 16.33
C PHE A 153 -21.97 5.81 16.42
N GLY A 154 -22.78 6.75 15.94
CA GLY A 154 -22.42 8.18 15.93
C GLY A 154 -23.59 9.09 15.56
N PRO A 155 -23.58 10.38 15.92
CA PRO A 155 -24.56 11.35 15.47
C PRO A 155 -24.41 11.69 13.97
N VAL A 156 -25.54 11.75 13.25
CA VAL A 156 -25.61 12.31 11.88
C VAL A 156 -26.47 13.57 11.86
N PRO A 157 -25.95 14.76 11.51
CA PRO A 157 -24.54 15.06 11.21
C PRO A 157 -23.63 15.08 12.45
N ASP A 158 -22.32 15.23 12.23
CA ASP A 158 -21.27 15.23 13.26
C ASP A 158 -21.59 16.02 14.54
N GLY A 159 -21.24 15.41 15.68
CA GLY A 159 -21.27 15.98 17.03
C GLY A 159 -22.63 16.44 17.61
N ALA A 160 -23.66 16.67 16.80
CA ALA A 160 -24.96 17.20 17.26
C ALA A 160 -26.18 16.57 16.56
N GLY A 161 -25.95 15.58 15.71
CA GLY A 161 -26.94 14.88 14.93
C GLY A 161 -27.79 13.84 15.66
N VAL A 162 -28.62 13.16 14.88
CA VAL A 162 -29.43 12.03 15.36
C VAL A 162 -28.51 10.83 15.56
N PRO A 163 -28.54 10.15 16.73
CA PRO A 163 -27.81 8.91 16.93
C PRO A 163 -28.17 7.91 15.84
N THR A 164 -27.16 7.49 15.09
CA THR A 164 -27.29 6.64 13.91
C THR A 164 -26.39 5.42 14.08
N THR A 165 -26.89 4.29 13.60
CA THR A 165 -26.12 3.05 13.48
C THR A 165 -25.58 2.96 12.07
N PHE A 166 -24.28 2.74 11.94
CA PHE A 166 -23.57 2.57 10.69
C PHE A 166 -23.30 1.08 10.49
N ASP A 167 -24.18 0.39 9.79
CA ASP A 167 -24.21 -1.07 9.68
C ASP A 167 -24.09 -1.59 8.24
N ALA A 168 -23.70 -0.74 7.29
CA ALA A 168 -23.57 -1.15 5.88
C ALA A 168 -22.61 -2.35 5.69
N LEU A 169 -21.54 -2.41 6.51
CA LEU A 169 -20.54 -3.48 6.46
C LEU A 169 -21.03 -4.82 7.05
N ASP A 170 -22.14 -4.82 7.79
CA ASP A 170 -22.82 -6.03 8.31
C ASP A 170 -24.08 -6.36 7.48
N GLY A 171 -24.20 -5.78 6.29
CA GLY A 171 -25.36 -5.96 5.40
C GLY A 171 -26.63 -5.24 5.88
N GLY A 172 -26.50 -4.31 6.81
CA GLY A 172 -27.56 -3.42 7.25
C GLY A 172 -27.92 -2.34 6.24
N ALA A 173 -28.92 -1.53 6.58
CA ALA A 173 -29.47 -0.49 5.71
C ALA A 173 -29.03 0.93 6.08
N GLY A 174 -28.25 1.07 7.15
CA GLY A 174 -27.61 2.30 7.57
C GLY A 174 -26.36 2.62 6.75
N PRO A 175 -25.74 3.79 7.02
CA PRO A 175 -24.51 4.22 6.37
C PRO A 175 -23.31 3.31 6.72
N GLN A 176 -22.22 3.45 5.96
CA GLN A 176 -20.94 2.81 6.25
C GLN A 176 -20.22 3.54 7.38
N PRO A 177 -19.51 2.85 8.29
CA PRO A 177 -18.61 3.48 9.24
C PRO A 177 -17.64 4.47 8.59
N THR A 178 -17.37 5.60 9.25
CA THR A 178 -16.62 6.76 8.69
C THR A 178 -15.34 7.07 9.47
N PRO A 179 -14.37 6.13 9.60
CA PRO A 179 -13.17 6.37 10.39
C PRO A 179 -12.34 7.55 9.85
N GLY A 180 -12.09 8.52 10.71
CA GLY A 180 -11.32 9.73 10.39
C GLY A 180 -12.08 10.76 9.55
N GLY A 181 -13.41 10.67 9.47
CA GLY A 181 -14.22 11.46 8.54
C GLY A 181 -15.62 11.83 9.06
N PRO A 182 -16.36 12.67 8.31
CA PRO A 182 -17.66 13.18 8.73
C PRO A 182 -18.78 12.12 8.68
N ASN A 183 -19.55 12.03 9.76
CA ASN A 183 -20.82 11.31 9.87
C ASN A 183 -21.91 12.01 9.04
N GLY A 184 -22.35 11.35 7.97
CA GLY A 184 -23.54 11.72 7.21
C GLY A 184 -23.53 13.14 6.59
N GLY A 185 -22.35 13.69 6.28
CA GLY A 185 -22.21 14.67 5.21
C GLY A 185 -22.45 14.03 3.82
N PRO A 186 -22.48 14.80 2.71
CA PRO A 186 -22.22 14.18 1.40
C PRO A 186 -20.86 13.49 1.56
N ALA A 187 -20.83 12.16 1.44
CA ALA A 187 -19.60 11.45 1.76
C ALA A 187 -18.57 11.90 0.74
N ALA A 188 -17.35 12.23 1.13
CA ALA A 188 -16.33 12.44 0.11
C ALA A 188 -16.20 11.11 -0.65
N PRO A 189 -16.13 11.13 -1.99
CA PRO A 189 -16.08 9.91 -2.77
C PRO A 189 -14.84 9.12 -2.36
N LYS A 190 -14.98 7.80 -2.19
CA LYS A 190 -13.89 6.93 -1.74
C LYS A 190 -13.46 5.91 -2.78
N ILE A 191 -12.16 5.82 -3.03
CA ILE A 191 -11.47 4.78 -3.77
C ILE A 191 -11.02 3.73 -2.76
N LEU A 192 -11.70 2.60 -2.77
CA LEU A 192 -11.47 1.50 -1.81
C LEU A 192 -10.35 0.59 -2.29
N ALA A 193 -10.26 0.40 -3.60
CA ALA A 193 -9.18 -0.32 -4.24
C ALA A 193 -8.95 0.25 -5.65
N SER A 194 -7.71 0.21 -6.11
CA SER A 194 -7.39 0.48 -7.52
C SER A 194 -6.29 -0.46 -7.99
N SER A 195 -6.32 -0.80 -9.28
CA SER A 195 -5.30 -1.62 -9.91
C SER A 195 -5.06 -1.18 -11.35
N VAL A 196 -3.82 -1.35 -11.78
CA VAL A 196 -3.37 -1.08 -13.15
C VAL A 196 -2.73 -2.36 -13.67
N LEU A 197 -3.31 -2.94 -14.71
CA LEU A 197 -2.88 -4.22 -15.26
C LEU A 197 -2.70 -4.16 -16.79
N PRO A 198 -1.69 -4.87 -17.33
CA PRO A 198 -0.59 -5.49 -16.60
C PRO A 198 0.33 -4.43 -15.96
N THR A 199 1.01 -4.78 -14.88
CA THR A 199 2.02 -3.91 -14.23
C THR A 199 3.27 -3.69 -15.11
N PHE A 200 3.47 -4.56 -16.11
CA PHE A 200 4.50 -4.42 -17.15
C PHE A 200 3.85 -4.55 -18.53
N PRO A 201 3.19 -3.49 -19.04
CA PRO A 201 2.52 -3.56 -20.33
C PRO A 201 3.52 -3.62 -21.47
N THR A 202 3.23 -4.48 -22.45
CA THR A 202 3.95 -4.48 -23.72
C THR A 202 3.26 -3.57 -24.72
N SER A 203 3.93 -3.30 -25.84
CA SER A 203 3.39 -2.48 -26.92
C SER A 203 2.18 -3.09 -27.66
N ALA A 204 1.76 -4.30 -27.29
CA ALA A 204 0.53 -4.92 -27.77
C ALA A 204 -0.59 -4.91 -26.73
N ASP A 205 -0.26 -4.61 -25.46
CA ASP A 205 -1.22 -4.62 -24.38
C ASP A 205 -1.96 -3.28 -24.30
N SER A 206 -3.24 -3.36 -23.99
CA SER A 206 -3.95 -2.23 -23.40
C SER A 206 -3.72 -2.24 -21.89
N VAL A 207 -3.46 -1.07 -21.32
CA VAL A 207 -3.38 -0.88 -19.87
C VAL A 207 -4.80 -0.76 -19.34
N VAL A 208 -5.23 -1.76 -18.58
CA VAL A 208 -6.53 -1.79 -17.92
C VAL A 208 -6.39 -1.18 -16.54
N VAL A 209 -7.17 -0.13 -16.28
CA VAL A 209 -7.28 0.47 -14.96
C VAL A 209 -8.65 0.11 -14.38
N VAL A 210 -8.65 -0.42 -13.18
CA VAL A 210 -9.86 -0.77 -12.42
C VAL A 210 -9.84 -0.03 -11.09
N ALA A 211 -10.97 0.52 -10.67
CA ALA A 211 -11.13 1.12 -9.36
C ALA A 211 -12.48 0.72 -8.75
N ASP A 212 -12.46 0.20 -7.53
CA ASP A 212 -13.65 0.03 -6.72
C ASP A 212 -13.83 1.29 -5.90
N ALA A 213 -14.93 1.99 -6.17
CA ALA A 213 -15.19 3.27 -5.55
C ALA A 213 -16.66 3.43 -5.18
N GLY A 214 -16.92 4.21 -4.15
CA GLY A 214 -18.25 4.43 -3.62
C GLY A 214 -18.40 5.77 -2.93
N ASP A 215 -19.64 6.20 -2.86
CA ASP A 215 -20.09 7.42 -2.22
C ASP A 215 -21.57 7.26 -1.84
N VAL A 216 -22.00 7.81 -0.72
CA VAL A 216 -23.38 7.72 -0.25
C VAL A 216 -24.37 8.44 -1.18
N ASP A 217 -23.96 9.55 -1.81
CA ASP A 217 -24.78 10.27 -2.80
C ASP A 217 -24.41 9.92 -4.25
N GLY A 218 -23.28 9.24 -4.44
CA GLY A 218 -22.90 8.53 -5.63
C GLY A 218 -21.83 9.24 -6.45
N ILE A 219 -20.89 8.46 -6.98
CA ILE A 219 -19.84 8.96 -7.86
C ILE A 219 -20.46 9.54 -9.13
N ALA A 220 -20.29 10.84 -9.32
CA ALA A 220 -20.70 11.54 -10.53
C ALA A 220 -19.76 11.21 -11.70
N GLN A 221 -18.46 11.11 -11.42
CA GLN A 221 -17.45 10.83 -12.43
C GLN A 221 -16.24 10.09 -11.83
N ALA A 222 -15.86 8.96 -12.45
CA ALA A 222 -14.55 8.35 -12.27
C ALA A 222 -13.68 8.61 -13.51
N THR A 223 -12.43 8.99 -13.31
CA THR A 223 -11.51 9.43 -14.37
C THR A 223 -10.10 8.91 -14.10
N VAL A 224 -9.40 8.50 -15.14
CA VAL A 224 -7.94 8.34 -15.11
C VAL A 224 -7.29 9.63 -15.58
N LEU A 225 -6.43 10.21 -14.75
CA LEU A 225 -5.47 11.23 -15.16
C LEU A 225 -4.22 10.51 -15.67
N LEU A 226 -3.97 10.60 -16.98
CA LEU A 226 -2.85 9.96 -17.63
C LEU A 226 -1.81 10.99 -18.07
N CYS A 227 -0.56 10.80 -17.67
CA CYS A 227 0.57 11.50 -18.27
C CYS A 227 1.38 10.52 -19.12
N VAL A 228 1.64 10.90 -20.38
CA VAL A 228 2.42 10.09 -21.32
C VAL A 228 3.76 10.80 -21.57
N ASN A 229 4.88 10.10 -21.34
CA ASN A 229 6.25 10.60 -21.54
C ASN A 229 6.53 11.95 -20.82
N GLY A 230 5.99 12.13 -19.61
CA GLY A 230 6.14 13.38 -18.84
C GLY A 230 5.38 14.59 -19.44
N GLY A 231 4.45 14.33 -20.36
CA GLY A 231 3.57 15.35 -20.95
C GLY A 231 2.51 15.93 -19.99
N PRO A 232 1.54 16.70 -20.51
CA PRO A 232 0.42 17.16 -19.71
C PRO A 232 -0.47 16.00 -19.26
N GLN A 233 -1.18 16.17 -18.14
CA GLN A 233 -2.19 15.21 -17.71
C GLN A 233 -3.43 15.29 -18.62
N GLU A 234 -3.76 14.17 -19.24
CA GLU A 234 -4.97 13.96 -20.03
C GLU A 234 -6.02 13.23 -19.18
N GLN A 235 -7.28 13.66 -19.26
CA GLN A 235 -8.38 13.05 -18.52
C GLN A 235 -9.09 12.01 -19.38
N HIS A 236 -9.20 10.78 -18.87
CA HIS A 236 -9.90 9.68 -19.53
C HIS A 236 -11.03 9.14 -18.65
N PRO A 237 -12.30 9.36 -19.00
CA PRO A 237 -13.42 8.93 -18.17
C PRO A 237 -13.54 7.41 -18.13
N MET A 238 -13.72 6.86 -16.94
CA MET A 238 -13.94 5.44 -16.71
C MET A 238 -15.42 5.09 -16.87
N ALA A 239 -15.70 3.84 -17.27
CA ALA A 239 -17.05 3.32 -17.33
C ALA A 239 -17.37 2.51 -16.06
N LEU A 240 -18.58 2.66 -15.52
CA LEU A 240 -19.08 1.78 -14.48
C LEU A 240 -19.31 0.38 -15.08
N GLU A 241 -18.47 -0.59 -14.71
CA GLU A 241 -18.53 -1.97 -15.20
C GLU A 241 -19.54 -2.81 -14.41
N SER A 242 -19.60 -2.62 -13.09
CA SER A 242 -20.53 -3.32 -12.22
C SER A 242 -20.90 -2.50 -10.97
N GLY A 243 -22.02 -2.83 -10.34
CA GLY A 243 -22.54 -2.09 -9.17
C GLY A 243 -23.40 -0.89 -9.57
N VAL A 244 -23.38 0.15 -8.73
CA VAL A 244 -24.11 1.41 -8.91
C VAL A 244 -23.19 2.58 -8.56
N ALA A 245 -23.60 3.81 -8.88
CA ALA A 245 -22.80 5.00 -8.60
C ALA A 245 -22.44 5.15 -7.11
N THR A 246 -23.26 4.62 -6.20
CA THR A 246 -22.97 4.67 -4.77
C THR A 246 -21.95 3.63 -4.29
N PHE A 247 -21.76 2.55 -5.05
CA PHE A 247 -20.73 1.55 -4.81
C PHE A 247 -20.57 0.68 -6.07
N GLY A 248 -19.45 0.81 -6.76
CA GLY A 248 -19.26 0.13 -8.02
C GLY A 248 -17.83 0.04 -8.48
N THR A 249 -17.63 -0.87 -9.43
CA THR A 249 -16.34 -1.10 -10.09
C THR A 249 -16.30 -0.30 -11.37
N TRP A 250 -15.34 0.61 -11.46
CA TRP A 250 -15.09 1.47 -12.61
C TRP A 250 -13.91 0.93 -13.40
N ARG A 251 -13.99 0.99 -14.73
CA ARG A 251 -12.98 0.41 -15.61
C ARG A 251 -12.71 1.26 -16.84
N ILE A 252 -11.45 1.27 -17.26
CA ILE A 252 -11.04 1.72 -18.59
C ILE A 252 -9.89 0.87 -19.12
N ALA A 253 -9.81 0.73 -20.44
CA ALA A 253 -8.63 0.21 -21.14
C ALA A 253 -8.00 1.34 -21.96
N LEU A 254 -6.71 1.57 -21.76
CA LEU A 254 -5.91 2.63 -22.36
C LEU A 254 -4.87 2.06 -23.32
N GLY A 255 -4.54 2.78 -24.39
CA GLY A 255 -3.58 2.33 -25.40
C GLY A 255 -4.18 1.41 -26.48
N PRO A 256 -3.38 0.51 -27.09
CA PRO A 256 -1.98 0.21 -26.76
C PRO A 256 -1.05 1.40 -27.00
N TYR A 257 0.09 1.39 -26.32
CA TYR A 257 1.13 2.43 -26.42
C TYR A 257 2.38 1.86 -27.10
N GLY A 258 3.23 2.73 -27.68
CA GLY A 258 4.49 2.30 -28.27
C GLY A 258 5.50 1.85 -27.21
N ALA A 259 6.37 0.89 -27.55
CA ALA A 259 7.47 0.48 -26.68
C ALA A 259 8.37 1.68 -26.31
N GLY A 260 8.84 1.72 -25.07
CA GLY A 260 9.60 2.83 -24.50
C GLY A 260 8.74 3.99 -23.98
N THR A 261 7.41 3.93 -24.11
CA THR A 261 6.51 4.94 -23.55
C THR A 261 6.49 4.83 -22.03
N THR A 262 6.67 5.94 -21.31
CA THR A 262 6.39 6.02 -19.88
C THR A 262 4.98 6.55 -19.65
N LEU A 263 4.25 5.92 -18.72
CA LEU A 263 2.91 6.30 -18.33
C LEU A 263 2.90 6.61 -16.85
N SER A 264 2.24 7.68 -16.44
CA SER A 264 1.91 7.96 -15.03
C SER A 264 0.41 7.99 -14.89
N VAL A 265 -0.15 7.06 -14.12
CA VAL A 265 -1.58 6.79 -14.03
C VAL A 265 -2.10 7.15 -12.64
N THR A 266 -3.02 8.09 -12.56
CA THR A 266 -3.75 8.41 -11.32
C THR A 266 -5.23 8.18 -11.52
N VAL A 267 -5.88 7.47 -10.60
CA VAL A 267 -7.34 7.37 -10.57
C VAL A 267 -7.89 8.53 -9.75
N GLN A 268 -8.92 9.20 -10.26
CA GLN A 268 -9.67 10.24 -9.57
C GLN A 268 -11.16 9.92 -9.61
N VAL A 269 -11.84 10.09 -8.48
CA VAL A 269 -13.30 10.02 -8.37
C VAL A 269 -13.84 11.34 -7.84
N ASP A 270 -14.98 11.77 -8.37
CA ASP A 270 -15.63 13.06 -8.10
C ASP A 270 -17.14 12.84 -7.97
N ASP A 271 -17.75 13.40 -6.93
CA ASP A 271 -19.20 13.34 -6.65
C ASP A 271 -19.96 14.59 -7.18
N GLY A 272 -19.22 15.56 -7.75
CA GLY A 272 -19.70 16.87 -8.20
C GLY A 272 -19.44 18.01 -7.20
N THR A 273 -18.92 17.69 -6.02
CA THR A 273 -18.63 18.58 -4.88
C THR A 273 -17.26 18.33 -4.26
N GLN A 274 -16.85 17.07 -4.10
CA GLN A 274 -15.62 16.59 -3.50
C GLN A 274 -14.93 15.63 -4.46
N LEU A 275 -13.61 15.49 -4.31
CA LEU A 275 -12.80 14.57 -5.10
C LEU A 275 -11.84 13.78 -4.22
N GLU A 276 -11.55 12.56 -4.63
CA GLU A 276 -10.43 11.76 -4.13
C GLU A 276 -9.58 11.26 -5.31
N ALA A 277 -8.27 11.17 -5.09
CA ALA A 277 -7.34 10.66 -6.09
C ALA A 277 -6.27 9.76 -5.46
N THR A 278 -5.81 8.77 -6.22
CA THR A 278 -4.71 7.89 -5.81
C THR A 278 -3.36 8.59 -5.97
N ASN A 279 -2.31 8.03 -5.37
CA ASN A 279 -0.95 8.33 -5.83
C ASN A 279 -0.76 7.83 -7.28
N PRO A 280 0.13 8.45 -8.07
CA PRO A 280 0.43 7.98 -9.41
C PRO A 280 1.09 6.60 -9.40
N VAL A 281 0.68 5.75 -10.35
CA VAL A 281 1.36 4.50 -10.69
C VAL A 281 2.12 4.73 -11.98
N ASP A 282 3.44 4.64 -11.91
CA ASP A 282 4.32 4.81 -13.06
C ASP A 282 4.58 3.46 -13.74
N LEU A 283 4.36 3.41 -15.05
CA LEU A 283 4.57 2.23 -15.89
C LEU A 283 5.53 2.56 -17.02
N MET A 284 6.28 1.55 -17.45
CA MET A 284 7.03 1.60 -18.70
C MET A 284 6.51 0.54 -19.67
N VAL A 285 6.19 0.97 -20.88
CA VAL A 285 5.69 0.09 -21.93
C VAL A 285 6.87 -0.61 -22.60
N THR A 286 6.92 -1.93 -22.55
CA THR A 286 8.01 -2.72 -23.13
C THR A 286 7.66 -3.18 -24.55
N GLN A 287 8.62 -3.71 -25.29
CA GLN A 287 8.36 -4.25 -26.62
C GLN A 287 7.52 -5.54 -26.55
N SER A 288 6.39 -5.58 -27.25
CA SER A 288 5.64 -6.84 -27.37
C SER A 288 6.42 -7.88 -28.16
N GLY A 289 6.41 -9.13 -27.67
CA GLY A 289 7.22 -10.21 -28.21
C GLY A 289 8.72 -10.02 -27.99
N ALA A 290 9.12 -9.29 -26.93
CA ALA A 290 10.52 -9.18 -26.53
C ALA A 290 11.12 -10.59 -26.42
N SER A 291 12.09 -10.83 -27.28
CA SER A 291 12.78 -12.10 -27.44
C SER A 291 13.77 -12.37 -26.30
N VAL A 292 14.24 -11.30 -25.65
CA VAL A 292 15.15 -11.33 -24.52
C VAL A 292 14.52 -10.58 -23.36
N THR A 293 14.45 -11.23 -22.21
CA THR A 293 13.75 -10.75 -21.00
C THR A 293 14.67 -10.88 -19.78
N LEU A 294 14.34 -10.18 -18.70
CA LEU A 294 14.90 -10.47 -17.37
C LEU A 294 14.42 -11.87 -16.95
N ASN A 295 15.25 -12.63 -16.25
CA ASN A 295 14.93 -14.01 -15.85
C ASN A 295 15.12 -14.29 -14.37
N GLU A 296 16.18 -13.77 -13.77
CA GLU A 296 16.50 -13.97 -12.36
C GLU A 296 17.22 -12.74 -11.82
N ILE A 297 16.92 -12.32 -10.60
CA ILE A 297 17.52 -11.16 -9.93
C ILE A 297 17.85 -11.53 -8.49
N LEU A 298 19.13 -11.43 -8.11
CA LEU A 298 19.57 -11.59 -6.72
C LEU A 298 20.02 -10.22 -6.19
N ALA A 299 19.18 -9.60 -5.35
CA ALA A 299 19.48 -8.34 -4.69
C ALA A 299 20.12 -8.53 -3.30
N ASP A 300 19.82 -9.63 -2.61
CA ASP A 300 20.34 -9.92 -1.27
C ASP A 300 21.05 -11.28 -1.25
N PRO A 301 22.34 -11.35 -1.61
CA PRO A 301 23.07 -12.62 -1.58
C PRO A 301 23.18 -13.17 -0.15
N PRO A 302 22.90 -14.47 0.08
CA PRO A 302 22.97 -15.08 1.41
C PRO A 302 24.30 -14.86 2.15
N ALA A 303 24.26 -14.98 3.47
CA ALA A 303 25.47 -14.86 4.27
C ALA A 303 26.46 -16.04 4.07
N GLY A 304 27.76 -15.74 4.17
CA GLY A 304 28.83 -16.73 4.04
C GLY A 304 28.97 -17.30 2.63
N LEU A 305 29.67 -18.42 2.47
CA LEU A 305 29.92 -19.02 1.15
C LEU A 305 28.65 -19.48 0.42
N ALA A 306 27.51 -19.54 1.09
CA ALA A 306 26.24 -19.84 0.44
C ALA A 306 25.77 -18.72 -0.50
N GLY A 307 26.22 -17.48 -0.29
CA GLY A 307 25.92 -16.34 -1.17
C GLY A 307 27.05 -15.94 -2.10
N ASP A 308 28.07 -16.79 -2.28
CA ASP A 308 29.08 -16.64 -3.35
C ASP A 308 28.43 -17.04 -4.68
N ALA A 309 27.52 -16.18 -5.17
CA ALA A 309 26.72 -16.44 -6.36
C ALA A 309 27.56 -16.39 -7.63
N ASN A 310 28.65 -15.60 -7.64
CA ASN A 310 29.56 -15.53 -8.77
C ASN A 310 30.55 -16.72 -8.80
N GLY A 311 30.68 -17.47 -7.70
CA GLY A 311 31.44 -18.71 -7.61
C GLY A 311 32.96 -18.53 -7.58
N ASP A 312 33.46 -17.33 -7.29
CA ASP A 312 34.89 -17.01 -7.28
C ASP A 312 35.62 -17.42 -5.99
N GLY A 313 34.87 -17.96 -5.02
CA GLY A 313 35.36 -18.43 -3.73
C GLY A 313 35.29 -17.38 -2.63
N VAL A 314 34.77 -16.19 -2.92
CA VAL A 314 34.63 -15.08 -1.96
C VAL A 314 33.21 -14.52 -2.04
N ARG A 315 32.48 -14.62 -0.93
CA ARG A 315 31.20 -13.93 -0.80
C ARG A 315 31.39 -12.44 -0.49
N ASP A 316 30.83 -11.58 -1.32
CA ASP A 316 30.76 -10.13 -1.19
C ASP A 316 29.34 -9.64 -1.50
N THR A 317 28.81 -8.72 -0.68
CA THR A 317 27.40 -8.28 -0.82
C THR A 317 27.10 -7.66 -2.18
N ALA A 318 28.07 -6.93 -2.75
CA ALA A 318 27.87 -6.19 -3.98
C ALA A 318 28.34 -6.99 -5.20
N ASP A 319 29.44 -7.74 -5.09
CA ASP A 319 29.94 -8.48 -6.24
C ASP A 319 29.08 -9.70 -6.58
N ASP A 320 28.35 -10.27 -5.61
CA ASP A 320 27.47 -11.42 -5.79
C ASP A 320 26.01 -11.06 -6.11
N GLU A 321 25.64 -9.78 -6.10
CA GLU A 321 24.39 -9.34 -6.74
C GLU A 321 24.43 -9.75 -8.21
N PHE A 322 23.29 -10.17 -8.77
CA PHE A 322 23.23 -10.41 -10.20
C PHE A 322 21.87 -10.12 -10.82
N VAL A 323 21.91 -9.84 -12.13
CA VAL A 323 20.75 -9.83 -13.02
C VAL A 323 21.02 -10.82 -14.15
N GLU A 324 20.11 -11.77 -14.32
CA GLU A 324 20.11 -12.70 -15.44
C GLU A 324 19.09 -12.29 -16.50
N ILE A 325 19.49 -12.44 -17.76
CA ILE A 325 18.62 -12.31 -18.92
C ILE A 325 18.52 -13.62 -19.69
N TYR A 326 17.35 -13.89 -20.26
CA TYR A 326 17.06 -15.09 -21.02
C TYR A 326 16.57 -14.73 -22.42
N ASN A 327 17.07 -15.44 -23.43
CA ASN A 327 16.56 -15.33 -24.80
C ASN A 327 15.54 -16.43 -25.10
N GLY A 328 14.27 -16.14 -24.90
CA GLY A 328 13.15 -17.04 -25.22
C GLY A 328 12.79 -17.13 -26.70
N SER A 329 13.51 -16.44 -27.59
CA SER A 329 13.22 -16.51 -29.03
C SER A 329 13.85 -17.71 -29.72
N GLY A 330 13.42 -17.94 -30.97
CA GLY A 330 13.99 -18.98 -31.83
C GLY A 330 15.27 -18.56 -32.56
N SER A 331 15.93 -17.46 -32.19
CA SER A 331 17.13 -16.96 -32.88
C SER A 331 18.12 -16.30 -31.94
N ALA A 332 19.39 -16.29 -32.35
CA ALA A 332 20.44 -15.61 -31.58
C ALA A 332 20.25 -14.08 -31.60
N VAL A 333 20.49 -13.42 -30.46
CA VAL A 333 20.37 -11.97 -30.30
C VAL A 333 21.74 -11.39 -29.92
N ASP A 334 22.19 -10.40 -30.69
CA ASP A 334 23.37 -9.60 -30.35
C ASP A 334 22.99 -8.56 -29.30
N LEU A 335 23.62 -8.66 -28.13
CA LEU A 335 23.40 -7.76 -27.00
C LEU A 335 24.32 -6.53 -27.06
N SER A 336 25.17 -6.40 -28.08
CA SER A 336 26.10 -5.27 -28.20
C SER A 336 25.37 -3.92 -28.08
N GLY A 337 25.77 -3.12 -27.08
CA GLY A 337 25.18 -1.80 -26.81
C GLY A 337 23.87 -1.82 -26.03
N TRP A 338 23.35 -2.99 -25.64
CA TRP A 338 22.24 -3.07 -24.68
C TRP A 338 22.70 -2.60 -23.30
N THR A 339 21.76 -2.23 -22.45
CA THR A 339 22.04 -1.73 -21.11
C THR A 339 21.12 -2.30 -20.05
N LEU A 340 21.67 -2.49 -18.84
CA LEU A 340 20.89 -2.66 -17.61
C LEU A 340 20.90 -1.35 -16.83
N LEU A 341 19.72 -0.93 -16.39
CA LEU A 341 19.54 0.23 -15.52
C LEU A 341 18.81 -0.21 -14.25
N ASP A 342 19.05 0.52 -13.16
CA ASP A 342 18.18 0.48 -11.98
C ASP A 342 17.32 1.75 -11.89
N SER A 343 16.62 1.95 -10.77
CA SER A 343 15.82 3.16 -10.50
C SER A 343 16.64 4.47 -10.46
N THR A 344 17.96 4.39 -10.31
CA THR A 344 18.86 5.54 -10.16
C THR A 344 19.71 5.82 -11.41
N GLY A 345 19.91 4.83 -12.29
CA GLY A 345 20.60 5.02 -13.56
C GLY A 345 21.24 3.76 -14.16
N LEU A 346 22.21 3.97 -15.06
CA LEU A 346 22.93 2.92 -15.77
C LEU A 346 23.79 2.06 -14.84
N ARG A 347 23.70 0.73 -14.98
CA ARG A 347 24.49 -0.27 -14.22
C ARG A 347 25.38 -1.14 -15.08
N HIS A 348 24.94 -1.48 -16.29
CA HIS A 348 25.78 -2.23 -17.21
C HIS A 348 25.52 -1.81 -18.65
N THR A 349 26.58 -1.76 -19.46
CA THR A 349 26.50 -1.69 -20.92
C THR A 349 27.19 -2.93 -21.48
N PHE A 350 26.43 -3.72 -22.22
CA PHE A 350 26.98 -4.88 -22.92
C PHE A 350 27.95 -4.40 -23.99
N GLY A 351 29.21 -4.81 -23.88
CA GLY A 351 30.26 -4.51 -24.85
C GLY A 351 29.98 -5.16 -26.21
N THR A 352 30.92 -5.03 -27.16
CA THR A 352 30.77 -5.69 -28.46
C THR A 352 31.00 -7.20 -28.35
N GLY A 353 30.12 -8.02 -28.92
CA GLY A 353 30.31 -9.46 -29.08
C GLY A 353 29.49 -10.44 -28.23
N PRO A 354 28.75 -10.08 -27.16
CA PRO A 354 27.87 -11.04 -26.50
C PRO A 354 26.67 -11.33 -27.41
N VAL A 355 26.67 -12.52 -28.01
CA VAL A 355 25.54 -13.06 -28.78
C VAL A 355 24.86 -14.14 -27.96
N LEU A 356 23.67 -13.84 -27.47
CA LEU A 356 22.86 -14.74 -26.66
C LEU A 356 22.08 -15.69 -27.57
N GLN A 357 22.38 -16.98 -27.57
CA GLN A 357 21.67 -17.93 -28.45
C GLN A 357 20.22 -18.13 -27.98
N ALA A 358 19.41 -18.71 -28.86
CA ALA A 358 18.05 -19.12 -28.54
C ALA A 358 18.03 -20.11 -27.37
N GLY A 359 17.26 -19.81 -26.32
CA GLY A 359 17.14 -20.61 -25.12
C GLY A 359 18.32 -20.53 -24.15
N GLU A 360 19.26 -19.61 -24.37
CA GLU A 360 20.40 -19.39 -23.46
C GLU A 360 20.18 -18.20 -22.52
N PHE A 361 21.02 -18.17 -21.48
CA PHE A 361 21.05 -17.15 -20.43
C PHE A 361 22.32 -16.31 -20.52
N HIS A 362 22.27 -15.09 -20.00
CA HIS A 362 23.45 -14.28 -19.75
C HIS A 362 23.33 -13.63 -18.37
N VAL A 363 24.37 -13.73 -17.55
CA VAL A 363 24.36 -13.22 -16.18
C VAL A 363 25.30 -12.04 -16.06
N VAL A 364 24.80 -10.93 -15.54
CA VAL A 364 25.62 -9.79 -15.14
C VAL A 364 25.72 -9.80 -13.63
N PHE A 365 26.92 -10.01 -13.10
CA PHE A 365 27.22 -9.90 -11.67
C PHE A 365 27.64 -8.47 -11.32
N GLY A 366 27.48 -8.06 -10.07
CA GLY A 366 27.96 -6.76 -9.60
C GLY A 366 29.47 -6.57 -9.75
N GLY A 367 30.24 -7.65 -9.57
CA GLY A 367 31.70 -7.62 -9.64
C GLY A 367 32.34 -9.00 -9.57
N GLY A 368 33.49 -9.11 -8.90
CA GLY A 368 34.21 -10.37 -8.74
C GLY A 368 34.76 -10.99 -10.03
N THR A 369 35.08 -12.29 -9.95
CA THR A 369 35.52 -13.10 -11.11
C THR A 369 34.57 -14.29 -11.33
N PRO A 370 33.44 -14.10 -12.02
CA PRO A 370 32.46 -15.17 -12.22
C PRO A 370 33.09 -16.48 -12.71
N THR A 371 32.95 -17.54 -11.93
CA THR A 371 33.66 -18.82 -12.10
C THR A 371 32.68 -19.98 -12.02
N GLY A 372 32.74 -20.89 -13.00
CA GLY A 372 31.91 -22.10 -12.99
C GLY A 372 30.44 -21.89 -13.40
N ILE A 373 30.08 -20.69 -13.85
CA ILE A 373 28.73 -20.37 -14.35
C ILE A 373 28.53 -20.99 -15.74
N PRO A 374 27.42 -21.72 -15.99
CA PRO A 374 27.20 -22.48 -17.21
C PRO A 374 26.73 -21.65 -18.42
N SER A 375 26.78 -20.31 -18.33
CA SER A 375 26.28 -19.37 -19.33
C SER A 375 27.29 -18.25 -19.60
N GLY A 376 26.96 -17.34 -20.52
CA GLY A 376 27.75 -16.13 -20.71
C GLY A 376 27.68 -15.23 -19.48
N THR A 377 28.82 -14.78 -18.97
CA THR A 377 28.88 -13.89 -17.82
C THR A 377 29.56 -12.57 -18.14
N ALA A 378 29.17 -11.54 -17.41
CA ALA A 378 29.83 -10.25 -17.36
C ALA A 378 29.81 -9.70 -15.93
N THR A 379 30.65 -8.71 -15.67
CA THR A 379 30.57 -7.88 -14.46
C THR A 379 30.03 -6.50 -14.82
N ALA A 380 29.30 -5.87 -13.90
CA ALA A 380 28.67 -4.58 -14.10
C ALA A 380 29.69 -3.54 -14.55
N SER A 381 29.46 -2.89 -15.70
CA SER A 381 30.45 -2.00 -16.31
C SER A 381 30.61 -0.69 -15.53
N THR A 382 29.72 -0.41 -14.58
CA THR A 382 29.81 0.72 -13.65
C THR A 382 30.46 0.36 -12.31
N GLY A 383 30.90 -0.88 -12.12
CA GLY A 383 31.54 -1.36 -10.89
C GLY A 383 30.58 -1.85 -9.80
N GLY A 384 29.33 -2.15 -10.16
CA GLY A 384 28.30 -2.69 -9.26
C GLY A 384 26.90 -2.57 -9.86
N LEU A 385 25.97 -3.43 -9.42
CA LEU A 385 24.55 -3.35 -9.80
C LEU A 385 23.74 -2.46 -8.83
N SER A 386 24.14 -2.40 -7.55
CA SER A 386 23.52 -1.52 -6.53
C SER A 386 22.03 -1.81 -6.32
N LEU A 387 21.67 -3.08 -6.30
CA LEU A 387 20.29 -3.52 -6.15
C LEU A 387 19.84 -3.33 -4.70
N ASN A 388 18.72 -2.64 -4.46
CA ASN A 388 18.25 -2.41 -3.10
C ASN A 388 17.38 -3.56 -2.56
N ASN A 389 17.75 -4.17 -1.42
CA ASN A 389 16.99 -5.29 -0.82
C ASN A 389 15.54 -4.91 -0.46
N SER A 390 15.28 -3.65 -0.13
CA SER A 390 13.93 -3.17 0.24
C SER A 390 13.03 -2.86 -0.96
N GLY A 391 13.56 -2.98 -2.18
CA GLY A 391 12.85 -2.74 -3.42
C GLY A 391 13.63 -1.86 -4.39
N ASP A 392 13.57 -2.22 -5.66
CA ASP A 392 14.19 -1.51 -6.77
C ASP A 392 13.44 -1.78 -8.08
N THR A 393 13.88 -1.16 -9.18
CA THR A 393 13.42 -1.48 -10.52
C THR A 393 14.59 -1.76 -11.44
N VAL A 394 14.63 -2.95 -12.05
CA VAL A 394 15.62 -3.32 -13.07
C VAL A 394 15.01 -3.15 -14.45
N LEU A 395 15.71 -2.47 -15.36
CA LEU A 395 15.32 -2.28 -16.76
C LEU A 395 16.35 -2.90 -17.69
N LEU A 396 15.88 -3.72 -18.64
CA LEU A 396 16.65 -4.20 -19.77
C LEU A 396 16.34 -3.36 -21.00
N VAL A 397 17.32 -2.64 -21.52
CA VAL A 397 17.14 -1.70 -22.64
C VAL A 397 18.02 -2.13 -23.83
N GLY A 398 17.41 -2.18 -25.02
CA GLY A 398 18.11 -2.53 -26.25
C GLY A 398 19.06 -1.43 -26.72
N ALA A 399 19.94 -1.76 -27.67
CA ALA A 399 20.87 -0.80 -28.28
C ALA A 399 20.18 0.37 -29.03
N ASP A 400 18.90 0.23 -29.36
CA ASP A 400 18.04 1.27 -29.92
C ASP A 400 17.45 2.21 -28.86
N GLY A 401 17.75 2.00 -27.58
CA GLY A 401 17.24 2.77 -26.45
C GLY A 401 15.84 2.35 -26.00
N VAL A 402 15.28 1.28 -26.55
CA VAL A 402 13.93 0.80 -26.22
C VAL A 402 13.98 -0.28 -25.14
N THR A 403 13.19 -0.12 -24.09
CA THR A 403 13.06 -1.12 -23.03
C THR A 403 12.45 -2.41 -23.55
N ARG A 404 13.17 -3.52 -23.33
CA ARG A 404 12.78 -4.88 -23.70
C ARG A 404 12.01 -5.55 -22.58
N ASP A 405 12.45 -5.38 -21.35
CA ASP A 405 11.79 -5.90 -20.16
C ASP A 405 12.11 -5.03 -18.95
N ALA A 406 11.26 -5.08 -17.93
CA ALA A 406 11.46 -4.40 -16.67
C ALA A 406 10.86 -5.23 -15.52
N HIS A 407 11.46 -5.14 -14.35
CA HIS A 407 10.89 -5.69 -13.13
C HIS A 407 11.12 -4.76 -11.95
N THR A 408 10.03 -4.37 -11.31
CA THR A 408 10.02 -3.70 -10.01
C THR A 408 9.68 -4.72 -8.93
N TYR A 409 10.50 -4.75 -7.89
CA TYR A 409 10.30 -5.61 -6.71
C TYR A 409 10.35 -4.78 -5.42
N GLY A 410 9.82 -5.33 -4.35
CA GLY A 410 9.81 -4.78 -3.00
C GLY A 410 10.69 -5.57 -2.03
N THR A 411 10.24 -5.64 -0.77
CA THR A 411 10.95 -6.32 0.32
C THR A 411 11.06 -7.84 0.16
N GLU A 412 10.32 -8.44 -0.78
CA GLU A 412 10.47 -9.85 -1.13
C GLU A 412 11.90 -10.21 -1.60
N ALA A 413 12.67 -9.23 -2.08
CA ALA A 413 14.06 -9.43 -2.49
C ALA A 413 15.08 -9.46 -1.32
N ALA A 414 14.66 -9.17 -0.08
CA ALA A 414 15.51 -9.21 1.12
C ALA A 414 15.57 -10.61 1.78
N GLY A 415 15.39 -11.65 0.97
CA GLY A 415 15.10 -13.02 1.44
C GLY A 415 16.30 -13.96 1.50
N ASP A 416 17.53 -13.48 1.30
CA ASP A 416 18.72 -14.33 1.07
C ASP A 416 18.54 -15.29 -0.14
N GLU A 417 17.70 -14.95 -1.11
CA GLU A 417 17.41 -15.72 -2.32
C GLU A 417 17.04 -14.80 -3.49
N SER A 418 17.10 -15.31 -4.71
CA SER A 418 16.76 -14.57 -5.91
C SER A 418 15.25 -14.47 -6.12
N LEU A 419 14.84 -13.50 -6.94
CA LEU A 419 13.55 -13.51 -7.62
C LEU A 419 13.75 -14.20 -8.97
N ILE A 420 12.89 -15.17 -9.30
CA ILE A 420 12.97 -15.96 -10.53
C ILE A 420 11.69 -15.82 -11.34
N ARG A 421 11.79 -15.78 -12.68
CA ARG A 421 10.64 -16.03 -13.56
C ARG A 421 10.44 -17.53 -13.72
N LEU A 422 9.23 -18.00 -13.43
CA LEU A 422 8.90 -19.43 -13.55
C LEU A 422 7.60 -19.65 -14.35
N PRO A 423 7.64 -20.25 -15.56
CA PRO A 423 8.83 -20.73 -16.27
C PRO A 423 9.69 -19.57 -16.84
N ASP A 424 10.92 -19.90 -17.25
CA ASP A 424 11.91 -18.93 -17.75
C ASP A 424 11.33 -17.97 -18.80
N GLY A 425 11.67 -16.69 -18.67
CA GLY A 425 11.37 -15.60 -19.60
C GLY A 425 9.94 -15.10 -19.69
N ASN A 426 8.94 -15.89 -19.29
CA ASN A 426 7.53 -15.48 -19.41
C ASN A 426 6.67 -15.78 -18.17
N GLY A 427 7.24 -16.45 -17.17
CA GLY A 427 6.56 -16.73 -15.92
C GLY A 427 6.35 -15.49 -15.05
N PRO A 428 5.39 -15.56 -14.11
CA PRO A 428 5.37 -14.63 -12.98
C PRO A 428 6.69 -14.70 -12.21
N TRP A 429 7.02 -13.62 -11.51
CA TRP A 429 8.11 -13.59 -10.56
C TRP A 429 7.69 -14.31 -9.27
N THR A 430 8.57 -15.16 -8.76
CA THR A 430 8.43 -15.92 -7.51
C THR A 430 9.81 -16.09 -6.88
N ARG A 431 9.90 -16.76 -5.73
CA ARG A 431 11.17 -17.08 -5.08
C ARG A 431 11.43 -18.59 -5.13
N PRO A 432 12.70 -19.04 -5.25
CA PRO A 432 13.03 -20.45 -5.23
C PRO A 432 12.42 -21.22 -4.04
N GLY A 433 12.48 -20.65 -2.84
CA GLY A 433 11.95 -21.25 -1.62
C GLY A 433 10.42 -21.41 -1.63
N ASP A 434 9.69 -20.46 -2.22
CA ASP A 434 8.22 -20.51 -2.34
C ASP A 434 7.78 -21.64 -3.29
N GLU A 435 8.62 -21.97 -4.27
CA GLU A 435 8.40 -23.09 -5.22
C GLU A 435 9.00 -24.42 -4.73
N GLY A 436 9.63 -24.42 -3.55
CA GLY A 436 10.24 -25.59 -2.94
C GLY A 436 11.56 -26.03 -3.58
N PHE A 437 12.25 -25.14 -4.28
CA PHE A 437 13.60 -25.39 -4.77
C PHE A 437 14.62 -25.35 -3.63
N PRO A 438 15.64 -26.24 -3.63
CA PRO A 438 16.60 -26.33 -2.55
C PRO A 438 17.71 -25.28 -2.59
N GLU A 439 17.96 -24.70 -3.77
CA GLU A 439 18.99 -23.70 -3.98
C GLU A 439 18.36 -22.30 -4.01
N PRO A 440 18.98 -21.28 -3.36
CA PRO A 440 18.43 -19.93 -3.26
C PRO A 440 18.57 -19.10 -4.54
N PHE A 441 19.32 -19.58 -5.54
CA PHE A 441 19.50 -18.92 -6.83
C PHE A 441 20.12 -19.91 -7.85
N SER A 442 20.06 -19.56 -9.14
CA SER A 442 20.48 -20.43 -10.25
C SER A 442 21.19 -19.71 -11.41
N PRO A 443 22.21 -18.86 -11.17
CA PRO A 443 22.82 -18.06 -12.22
C PRO A 443 23.34 -18.92 -13.37
N GLY A 444 22.86 -18.61 -14.57
CA GLY A 444 23.20 -19.25 -15.83
C GLY A 444 22.47 -20.56 -16.12
N ALA A 445 21.60 -21.01 -15.21
CA ALA A 445 20.84 -22.24 -15.35
C ALA A 445 19.34 -21.96 -15.49
N PRO A 446 18.56 -22.88 -16.09
CA PRO A 446 17.10 -22.74 -16.11
C PRO A 446 16.53 -22.71 -14.69
N ASN A 447 15.61 -21.77 -14.41
CA ASN A 447 14.86 -21.73 -13.15
C ASN A 447 13.94 -22.96 -13.00
N GLY A 448 13.66 -23.63 -14.12
CA GLY A 448 12.87 -24.86 -14.19
C GLY A 448 11.53 -24.68 -14.91
N VAL A 449 10.70 -25.72 -14.82
CA VAL A 449 9.32 -25.70 -15.29
C VAL A 449 8.41 -26.13 -14.14
N THR A 450 7.19 -25.62 -14.08
CA THR A 450 6.20 -25.84 -12.99
C THR A 450 5.72 -27.29 -12.82
N THR A 451 6.44 -28.29 -13.31
CA THR A 451 6.13 -29.71 -13.12
C THR A 451 6.54 -30.23 -11.74
N SER A 452 5.96 -29.65 -10.69
CA SER A 452 5.75 -30.29 -9.39
C SER A 452 4.35 -30.05 -8.80
N LEU A 453 3.45 -29.33 -9.47
CA LEU A 453 2.02 -29.37 -9.12
C LEU A 453 1.33 -30.59 -9.76
N LYS A 454 1.71 -31.80 -9.32
CA LYS A 454 0.78 -32.94 -9.38
C LYS A 454 0.10 -33.09 -8.04
N ASP A 455 -1.17 -32.70 -8.05
CA ASP A 455 -2.23 -33.20 -7.18
C ASP A 455 -2.07 -32.93 -5.68
N SER A 456 -2.37 -31.70 -5.24
CA SER A 456 -3.41 -31.51 -4.23
C SER A 456 -3.91 -30.06 -4.13
N SER A 457 -4.87 -29.77 -5.02
CA SER A 457 -6.06 -28.97 -4.74
C SER A 457 -5.96 -27.44 -4.67
N TRP A 458 -6.81 -26.85 -5.50
CA TRP A 458 -7.69 -25.68 -5.29
C TRP A 458 -8.20 -25.39 -3.84
N ALA A 459 -7.77 -26.11 -2.81
CA ALA A 459 -8.12 -25.88 -1.41
C ALA A 459 -7.20 -24.85 -0.72
N GLN A 460 -5.95 -24.67 -1.16
CA GLN A 460 -5.03 -23.69 -0.57
C GLN A 460 -5.34 -22.24 -1.01
N VAL A 461 -5.94 -22.04 -2.18
CA VAL A 461 -6.44 -20.73 -2.64
C VAL A 461 -7.65 -20.22 -1.82
N LYS A 462 -8.25 -21.07 -0.97
CA LYS A 462 -9.32 -20.65 -0.02
C LYS A 462 -8.83 -20.37 1.40
N ALA A 463 -7.55 -20.56 1.71
CA ALA A 463 -7.02 -20.39 3.06
C ALA A 463 -6.43 -19.00 3.33
N LEU A 464 -6.43 -18.08 2.35
CA LEU A 464 -6.08 -16.66 2.55
C LEU A 464 -7.29 -15.75 2.86
N TYR A 465 -8.47 -16.33 3.10
CA TYR A 465 -9.65 -15.63 3.66
C TYR A 465 -10.22 -16.38 4.86
N ARG A 466 -9.38 -16.64 5.87
CA ARG A 466 -9.77 -16.85 7.27
C ARG A 466 -8.69 -16.43 8.23
#